data_AF-A0A835PWF6-F1
#
_entry.id   AF-A0A835PWF6-F1
#
_cell.length_a   1.000
_cell.length_b   1.000
_cell.length_c   1.000
_cell.angle_alpha   90.00
_cell.angle_beta   90.00
_cell.angle_gamma   90.00
#
_symmetry.space_group_name_H-M   'P 1'
#
loop_
_entity.id
_entity.type
_entity.pdbx_description
1 polymer ?
#
loop_
_entity_poly.entity_id
_entity_poly.type
_entity_poly.pdbx_seq_one_letter_code
_entity_poly.pdbx_strand_id
1 'polypeptide(L)'
;MLRRGEIRASRRVGTRGGSASRASTPTGARPLRFRKEGNFKILQVADMHYADGRETGCLDVFPDQLVTCSDLNTTAFIFRVIRAENPDLVVFTGDNIFGFDSKDAANP
;
A
#
# COMPACT_ATOMS: atom_id res chain seq x y z
N MET A 1 -35.43 20.95 19.29
CA MET A 1 -35.90 19.54 19.34
C MET A 1 -35.38 18.83 18.09
N LEU A 2 -34.18 18.24 18.15
CA LEU A 2 -33.75 17.20 17.20
C LEU A 2 -33.04 16.13 18.02
N ARG A 3 -33.67 14.96 18.11
CA ARG A 3 -33.19 13.82 18.90
C ARG A 3 -32.05 13.14 18.15
N ARG A 4 -30.95 12.89 18.86
CA ARG A 4 -29.86 12.02 18.41
C ARG A 4 -30.42 10.61 18.19
N GLY A 5 -30.34 10.10 16.97
CA GLY A 5 -30.62 8.71 16.67
C GLY A 5 -29.39 7.86 17.01
N GLU A 6 -29.44 7.13 18.13
CA GLU A 6 -28.51 6.04 18.40
C GLU A 6 -28.91 4.83 17.56
N ILE A 7 -28.05 4.43 16.61
CA ILE A 7 -28.19 3.15 15.91
C ILE A 7 -27.71 2.05 16.87
N ARG A 8 -28.64 1.36 17.54
CA ARG A 8 -28.34 0.10 18.24
C ARG A 8 -28.26 -1.03 17.21
N ALA A 9 -27.08 -1.62 17.06
CA ALA A 9 -26.92 -2.87 16.32
C ALA A 9 -27.61 -4.01 17.11
N SER A 10 -28.74 -4.48 16.60
CA SER A 10 -29.46 -5.64 17.14
C SER A 10 -28.73 -6.93 16.76
N ARG A 11 -28.29 -7.69 17.76
CA ARG A 11 -27.63 -8.99 17.59
C ARG A 11 -28.68 -10.04 17.25
N ARG A 12 -28.90 -10.32 15.96
CA ARG A 12 -29.69 -11.49 15.55
C ARG A 12 -28.84 -12.75 15.73
N VAL A 13 -29.24 -13.62 16.65
CA VAL A 13 -28.77 -15.00 16.71
C VAL A 13 -29.52 -15.79 15.63
N GLY A 14 -28.80 -16.20 14.59
CA GLY A 14 -29.30 -17.11 13.55
C GLY A 14 -28.49 -18.40 13.58
N THR A 15 -29.11 -19.48 14.06
CA THR A 15 -28.59 -20.84 13.93
C THR A 15 -28.97 -21.40 12.56
N ARG A 16 -28.01 -21.52 11.63
CA ARG A 16 -28.10 -22.47 10.51
C ARG A 16 -26.76 -23.17 10.33
N GLY A 17 -26.80 -24.48 10.54
CA GLY A 17 -25.72 -25.39 10.25
C GLY A 17 -25.41 -25.39 8.76
N GLY A 18 -24.14 -25.12 8.47
CA GLY A 18 -23.50 -25.33 7.19
C GLY A 18 -22.02 -25.39 7.49
N SER A 19 -21.40 -26.56 7.29
CA SER A 19 -19.94 -26.70 7.40
C SER A 19 -19.31 -25.97 6.22
N ALA A 20 -19.18 -24.65 6.34
CA ALA A 20 -18.25 -23.90 5.53
C ALA A 20 -16.87 -24.33 6.00
N SER A 21 -16.13 -25.04 5.15
CA SER A 21 -14.69 -25.22 5.33
C SER A 21 -14.11 -23.83 5.60
N ARG A 22 -13.62 -23.63 6.83
CA ARG A 22 -12.88 -22.43 7.19
C ARG A 22 -11.69 -22.37 6.24
N ALA A 23 -11.79 -21.52 5.22
CA ALA A 23 -10.61 -21.05 4.53
C ALA A 23 -9.65 -20.59 5.63
N SER A 24 -8.51 -21.26 5.75
CA SER A 24 -7.46 -20.90 6.68
C SER A 24 -7.14 -19.44 6.42
N THR A 25 -7.50 -18.57 7.37
CA THR A 25 -7.06 -17.19 7.35
C THR A 25 -5.54 -17.23 7.24
N PRO A 26 -4.93 -16.59 6.23
CA PRO A 26 -3.48 -16.62 6.08
C PRO A 26 -2.87 -16.17 7.40
N THR A 27 -2.06 -17.04 8.00
CA THR A 27 -1.43 -16.86 9.30
C THR A 27 -0.51 -15.64 9.24
N GLY A 28 -1.03 -14.44 9.47
CA GLY A 28 -0.22 -13.22 9.48
C GLY A 28 -0.96 -11.92 9.15
N ALA A 29 -2.07 -11.97 8.41
CA ALA A 29 -2.78 -10.75 8.06
C ALA A 29 -3.66 -10.28 9.24
N ARG A 30 -3.17 -9.31 10.03
CA ARG A 30 -4.02 -8.62 10.99
C ARG A 30 -5.10 -7.85 10.21
N PRO A 31 -6.38 -7.93 10.60
CA PRO A 31 -7.41 -7.12 9.96
C PRO A 31 -7.08 -5.64 10.12
N LEU A 32 -7.36 -4.84 9.09
CA LEU A 32 -7.22 -3.39 9.15
C LEU A 32 -8.12 -2.84 10.25
N ARG A 33 -7.54 -1.98 11.10
CA ARG A 33 -8.23 -1.39 12.25
C ARG A 33 -7.78 0.05 12.42
N PHE A 34 -8.71 0.91 12.83
CA PHE A 34 -8.38 2.23 13.34
C PHE A 34 -7.46 2.10 14.56
N ARG A 35 -6.61 3.11 14.76
CA ARG A 35 -5.80 3.25 15.96
C ARG A 35 -6.70 3.53 17.17
N LYS A 36 -6.11 3.49 18.36
CA LYS A 36 -6.86 3.77 19.61
C LYS A 36 -7.44 5.18 19.63
N GLU A 37 -6.78 6.10 18.95
CA GLU A 37 -7.14 7.50 18.79
C GLU A 37 -8.24 7.72 17.73
N GLY A 38 -8.65 6.66 17.02
CA GLY A 38 -9.73 6.70 16.04
C GLY A 38 -9.32 7.10 14.62
N ASN A 39 -8.04 7.37 14.36
CA ASN A 39 -7.53 7.66 13.02
C ASN A 39 -7.00 6.41 12.32
N PHE A 40 -6.97 6.47 10.99
CA PHE A 40 -6.36 5.46 10.12
C PHE A 40 -5.62 6.21 9.01
N LYS A 41 -4.30 6.05 8.94
CA LYS A 41 -3.44 6.77 7.99
C LYS A 41 -3.09 5.88 6.81
N ILE A 42 -3.37 6.36 5.60
CA ILE A 42 -2.99 5.71 4.36
C ILE A 42 -1.86 6.52 3.73
N LEU A 43 -0.76 5.85 3.37
CA LEU A 43 0.23 6.39 2.45
C LEU A 43 -0.08 5.86 1.06
N GLN A 44 -0.42 6.76 0.14
CA GLN A 44 -0.64 6.41 -1.26
C GLN A 44 0.62 6.70 -2.07
N VAL A 45 1.07 5.72 -2.85
CA VAL A 45 2.20 5.82 -3.79
C VAL A 45 1.66 5.50 -5.18
N ALA A 46 2.05 6.29 -6.18
CA ALA A 46 1.61 6.13 -7.55
C ALA A 46 2.77 6.45 -8.50
N ASP A 47 2.72 5.90 -9.71
CA ASP A 47 3.55 6.33 -10.85
C ASP A 47 5.05 6.33 -10.54
N MET A 48 5.51 5.33 -9.77
CA MET A 48 6.91 5.26 -9.35
C MET A 48 7.82 4.79 -10.50
N HIS A 49 7.26 4.09 -11.50
CA HIS A 49 8.00 3.62 -12.67
C HIS A 49 9.30 2.89 -12.31
N TYR A 50 9.21 1.93 -11.39
CA TYR A 50 10.36 1.18 -10.90
C TYR A 50 10.76 0.09 -11.91
N ALA A 51 12.05 -0.19 -12.05
CA ALA A 51 12.57 -1.22 -12.94
C ALA A 51 13.66 -2.06 -12.24
N ASP A 52 14.90 -2.06 -12.73
CA ASP A 52 15.98 -2.93 -12.29
C ASP A 52 16.84 -2.32 -11.16
N GLY A 53 16.27 -1.41 -10.38
CA GLY A 53 16.85 -0.97 -9.12
C GLY A 53 18.04 -0.05 -9.30
N ARG A 54 19.24 -0.58 -9.03
CA ARG A 54 20.49 0.18 -9.19
C ARG A 54 20.88 0.32 -10.66
N GLU A 55 20.41 -0.58 -11.52
CA GLU A 55 20.81 -0.65 -12.92
C GLU A 55 19.96 0.26 -13.82
N THR A 56 18.79 0.70 -13.35
CA THR A 56 17.94 1.65 -14.08
C THR A 56 18.23 3.07 -13.63
N GLY A 57 18.75 3.89 -14.56
CA GLY A 57 18.97 5.31 -14.34
C GLY A 57 17.69 6.13 -14.50
N CYS A 58 17.60 7.25 -13.80
CA CYS A 58 16.45 8.15 -13.96
C CYS A 58 16.45 8.86 -15.32
N LEU A 59 15.25 9.16 -15.81
CA LEU A 59 15.03 10.01 -16.97
C LEU A 59 14.70 11.44 -16.51
N ASP A 60 15.03 12.44 -17.33
CA ASP A 60 14.61 13.84 -17.15
C ASP A 60 15.02 14.51 -15.82
N VAL A 61 16.19 14.13 -15.29
CA VAL A 61 16.83 14.81 -14.16
C VAL A 61 17.92 15.78 -14.64
N PHE A 62 18.42 16.64 -13.74
CA PHE A 62 19.52 17.54 -14.10
C PHE A 62 20.78 16.76 -14.53
N PRO A 63 21.62 17.30 -15.42
CA PRO A 63 22.78 16.58 -15.96
C PRO A 63 23.75 16.03 -14.91
N ASP A 64 23.92 16.74 -13.79
CA ASP A 64 24.74 16.34 -12.65
C ASP A 64 24.13 15.18 -11.85
N GLN A 65 22.81 15.00 -11.92
CA GLN A 65 22.09 13.96 -11.21
C GLN A 65 22.03 12.64 -11.99
N LEU A 66 22.12 12.68 -13.32
CA LEU A 66 22.02 11.49 -14.19
C LEU A 66 22.96 10.35 -13.77
N VAL A 67 24.18 10.69 -13.32
CA VAL A 67 25.20 9.70 -12.95
C VAL A 67 24.87 8.97 -11.65
N THR A 68 24.05 9.57 -10.80
CA THR A 68 23.77 9.09 -9.43
C THR A 68 22.33 8.66 -9.20
N CYS A 69 21.42 9.05 -10.08
CA CYS A 69 19.99 8.79 -9.93
C CYS A 69 19.63 7.39 -10.45
N SER A 70 18.96 6.61 -9.61
CA SER A 70 18.39 5.30 -9.97
C SER A 70 17.08 5.07 -9.21
N ASP A 71 16.42 3.93 -9.42
CA ASP A 71 15.23 3.55 -8.64
C ASP A 71 15.47 3.57 -7.11
N LEU A 72 16.74 3.43 -6.68
CA LEU A 72 17.13 3.52 -5.27
C LEU A 72 16.81 4.90 -4.66
N ASN A 73 16.79 5.96 -5.47
CA ASN A 73 16.36 7.29 -5.03
C ASN A 73 14.87 7.26 -4.63
N THR A 74 14.04 6.59 -5.43
CA THR A 74 12.62 6.37 -5.15
C THR A 74 12.43 5.50 -3.91
N THR A 75 13.18 4.40 -3.76
CA THR A 75 13.16 3.58 -2.53
C THR A 75 13.52 4.40 -1.30
N ALA A 76 14.59 5.18 -1.37
CA ALA A 76 15.06 6.01 -0.26
C ALA A 76 14.03 7.08 0.11
N PHE A 77 13.37 7.68 -0.88
CA PHE A 77 12.29 8.62 -0.66
C PHE A 77 11.09 7.97 0.04
N ILE A 78 10.55 6.87 -0.50
CA ILE A 78 9.41 6.14 0.08
C ILE A 78 9.75 5.67 1.51
N PHE A 79 10.96 5.17 1.75
CA PHE A 79 11.42 4.75 3.07
C PHE A 79 11.40 5.91 4.08
N ARG A 80 11.89 7.10 3.69
CA ARG A 80 11.83 8.30 4.55
C ARG A 80 10.39 8.68 4.87
N VAL A 81 9.50 8.64 3.88
CA VAL A 81 8.08 8.97 4.07
C VAL A 81 7.38 7.96 4.98
N ILE A 82 7.60 6.65 4.79
CA ILE A 82 7.03 5.61 5.67
C ILE A 82 7.47 5.85 7.12
N ARG A 83 8.75 6.18 7.37
CA ARG A 83 9.24 6.45 8.73
C ARG A 83 8.69 7.74 9.32
N ALA A 84 8.56 8.79 8.52
CA ALA A 84 8.01 10.07 8.97
C ALA A 84 6.51 9.96 9.27
N GLU A 85 5.76 9.28 8.41
CA GLU A 85 4.31 9.24 8.48
C GLU A 85 3.75 8.08 9.31
N ASN A 86 4.50 6.98 9.43
CA ASN A 86 4.09 5.75 10.12
C ASN A 86 2.66 5.31 9.74
N PRO A 87 2.38 5.05 8.44
CA PRO A 87 1.03 4.74 7.97
C PRO A 87 0.50 3.38 8.47
N ASP A 88 -0.81 3.22 8.53
CA ASP A 88 -1.50 1.95 8.82
C ASP A 88 -1.61 1.06 7.57
N LEU A 89 -1.62 1.67 6.39
CA LEU A 89 -1.70 1.00 5.10
C LEU A 89 -0.90 1.80 4.07
N VAL A 90 -0.09 1.10 3.27
CA VAL A 90 0.52 1.66 2.07
C VAL A 90 -0.27 1.12 0.88
N VAL A 91 -0.73 2.02 0.01
CA VAL A 91 -1.50 1.68 -1.20
C VAL A 91 -0.71 2.13 -2.41
N PHE A 92 -0.48 1.20 -3.33
CA PHE A 92 0.12 1.47 -4.63
C PHE A 92 -0.99 1.55 -5.67
N THR A 93 -1.20 2.72 -6.28
CA THR A 93 -2.41 2.97 -7.09
C THR A 93 -2.26 2.77 -8.59
N GLY A 94 -1.06 2.49 -9.09
CA GLY A 94 -0.83 2.28 -10.53
C GLY A 94 0.60 2.62 -10.92
N ASP A 95 0.99 2.19 -12.12
CA ASP A 95 2.27 2.54 -12.76
C ASP A 95 3.49 2.33 -11.86
N ASN A 96 3.44 1.20 -11.16
CA ASN A 96 4.46 0.77 -10.23
C ASN A 96 5.73 0.31 -10.95
N ILE A 97 5.58 -0.40 -12.07
CA ILE A 97 6.68 -1.01 -12.81
C ILE A 97 6.79 -0.33 -14.17
N PHE A 98 8.00 0.12 -14.53
CA PHE A 98 8.26 0.70 -15.83
C PHE A 98 8.70 -0.37 -16.82
N GLY A 99 7.73 -0.91 -17.56
CA GLY A 99 7.95 -2.10 -18.38
C GLY A 99 9.00 -1.95 -19.48
N PHE A 100 9.25 -0.73 -19.97
CA PHE A 100 10.23 -0.49 -21.03
C PHE A 100 11.68 -0.69 -20.56
N ASP A 101 11.99 -0.29 -19.33
CA ASP A 101 13.35 -0.34 -18.76
C ASP A 101 13.54 -1.51 -17.77
N SER A 102 12.53 -2.36 -17.61
CA SER A 102 12.59 -3.52 -16.72
C SER A 102 12.95 -4.79 -17.50
N LYS A 103 14.03 -5.49 -17.11
CA LYS A 103 14.43 -6.77 -17.72
C LYS A 103 13.37 -7.86 -17.59
N ASP A 104 12.59 -7.84 -16.51
CA ASP A 104 11.54 -8.81 -16.22
C ASP A 104 10.26 -8.12 -15.75
N ALA A 105 9.72 -7.23 -16.59
CA ALA A 105 8.44 -6.58 -16.30
C ALA A 105 7.26 -7.57 -16.24
N ALA A 106 7.37 -8.69 -16.96
CA ALA A 106 6.34 -9.73 -17.09
C ALA A 106 6.88 -11.07 -17.63
N ASN A 107 8.18 -11.15 -17.96
CA ASN A 107 8.80 -12.04 -18.97
C ASN A 107 8.05 -12.10 -20.33
N PRO A 108 8.77 -12.31 -21.45
CA PRO A 108 8.38 -11.86 -22.80
C PRO A 108 7.07 -12.45 -23.36
#